data_AF-A0A418SW77-F1
#
_entry.id   AF-A0A418SW77-F1
#
_cell.length_a   1.000
_cell.length_b   1.000
_cell.length_c   1.000
_cell.angle_alpha   90.00
_cell.angle_beta   90.00
_cell.angle_gamma   90.00
#
_symmetry.space_group_name_H-M   'P 1'
#
loop_
_entity.id
_entity.type
_entity.pdbx_description
1 polymer ?
#
loop_
_entity_poly.entity_id
_entity_poly.type
_entity_poly.pdbx_seq_one_letter_code
_entity_poly.pdbx_strand_id
1 'polypeptide(L)'
;MKIKVLIVAALALIAAAVIGYSQSDGKPGALPDEQIMVNAINGMYNQGEVEQLVAVDLLDSRHAFVPFVSEYGEHGMSFWEWEKHEWRLTRVDDNGMPHIWKLDDKDPRKRVFVYHINPRDKMERLTFYLLRDRNAYGHYNDFFYVPRIQMELPVVLNEQNYGAIPFPEEWAQLMEADQKQSRAVNDLIGSMFSTQQRSMMYTGWIPDYWGGKTSSGRGYSKSGGEDVEFVPILNEAQLERTQEQPEK
;
A
#
# COMPACT_ATOMS: atom_id res chain seq x y z
N MET A 1 55.87 -7.82 -15.39
CA MET A 1 54.61 -7.18 -15.85
C MET A 1 53.37 -8.03 -15.57
N LYS A 2 53.36 -9.34 -15.88
CA LYS A 2 52.20 -10.24 -15.68
C LYS A 2 51.69 -10.36 -14.24
N ILE A 3 52.59 -10.41 -13.23
CA ILE A 3 52.21 -10.52 -11.81
C ILE A 3 51.45 -9.27 -11.33
N LYS A 4 51.87 -8.06 -11.74
CA LYS A 4 51.17 -6.81 -11.38
C LYS A 4 49.76 -6.77 -11.97
N VAL A 5 49.60 -7.23 -13.21
CA VAL A 5 48.28 -7.35 -13.87
C VAL A 5 47.39 -8.37 -13.15
N LEU A 6 47.93 -9.52 -12.73
CA LEU A 6 47.19 -10.52 -11.95
C LEU A 6 46.75 -9.98 -10.57
N ILE A 7 47.61 -9.23 -9.88
CA ILE A 7 47.27 -8.60 -8.59
C ILE A 7 46.15 -7.57 -8.77
N VAL A 8 46.25 -6.70 -9.79
CA VAL A 8 45.20 -5.70 -10.08
C VAL A 8 43.88 -6.37 -10.45
N ALA A 9 43.91 -7.45 -11.25
CA ALA A 9 42.72 -8.20 -11.62
C ALA A 9 42.08 -8.90 -10.40
N ALA A 10 42.88 -9.48 -9.50
CA ALA A 10 42.39 -10.08 -8.26
C ALA A 10 41.75 -9.04 -7.32
N LEU A 11 42.38 -7.86 -7.18
CA LEU A 11 41.82 -6.76 -6.38
C LEU A 11 40.51 -6.24 -6.98
N ALA A 12 40.43 -6.12 -8.30
CA ALA A 12 39.19 -5.70 -8.97
C ALA A 12 38.05 -6.72 -8.76
N LEU A 13 38.35 -8.02 -8.79
CA LEU A 13 37.36 -9.06 -8.49
C LEU A 13 36.89 -9.04 -7.03
N ILE A 14 37.80 -8.82 -6.08
CA ILE A 14 37.44 -8.68 -4.66
C ILE A 14 36.56 -7.44 -4.46
N ALA A 15 36.93 -6.31 -5.05
CA ALA A 15 36.14 -5.09 -4.97
C ALA A 15 34.74 -5.29 -5.57
N ALA A 16 34.63 -5.94 -6.74
CA ALA A 16 33.35 -6.25 -7.36
C ALA A 16 32.50 -7.19 -6.48
N ALA A 17 33.11 -8.19 -5.84
CA ALA A 17 32.42 -9.10 -4.92
C ALA A 17 31.92 -8.37 -3.65
N VAL A 18 32.73 -7.48 -3.07
CA VAL A 18 32.35 -6.67 -1.91
C VAL A 18 31.20 -5.73 -2.26
N ILE A 19 31.29 -5.04 -3.39
CA ILE A 19 30.22 -4.16 -3.88
C ILE A 19 28.95 -4.98 -4.13
N GLY A 20 29.06 -6.11 -4.83
CA GLY A 20 27.91 -6.99 -5.12
C GLY A 20 27.25 -7.52 -3.84
N TYR A 21 28.03 -7.91 -2.84
CA TYR A 21 27.51 -8.36 -1.55
C TYR A 21 26.83 -7.23 -0.78
N SER A 22 27.42 -6.03 -0.75
CA SER A 22 26.84 -4.87 -0.05
C SER A 22 25.52 -4.37 -0.66
N GLN A 23 25.32 -4.62 -1.95
CA GLN A 23 24.08 -4.25 -2.67
C GLN A 23 23.04 -5.37 -2.66
N SER A 24 23.37 -6.55 -2.10
CA SER A 24 22.42 -7.63 -1.93
C SER A 24 21.63 -7.43 -0.64
N ASP A 25 20.34 -7.73 -0.66
CA ASP A 25 19.53 -7.69 0.56
C ASP A 25 19.80 -8.86 1.50
N GLY A 26 20.49 -9.91 1.04
CA GLY A 26 20.70 -11.11 1.83
C GLY A 26 19.41 -11.87 2.15
N LYS A 27 19.50 -12.81 3.09
CA LYS A 27 18.35 -13.56 3.61
C LYS A 27 17.78 -12.84 4.83
N PRO A 28 16.44 -12.72 4.94
CA PRO A 28 15.82 -12.11 6.10
C PRO A 28 16.20 -12.78 7.42
N GLY A 29 16.61 -11.97 8.38
CA GLY A 29 16.83 -12.35 9.76
C GLY A 29 15.56 -12.22 10.61
N ALA A 30 15.65 -12.57 11.88
CA ALA A 30 14.58 -12.28 12.84
C ALA A 30 14.34 -10.77 12.95
N LEU A 31 13.09 -10.38 13.22
CA LEU A 31 12.76 -8.99 13.52
C LEU A 31 13.54 -8.50 14.74
N PRO A 32 13.84 -7.18 14.82
CA PRO A 32 14.44 -6.60 16.01
C PRO A 32 13.55 -6.82 17.24
N ASP A 33 14.14 -6.74 18.42
CA ASP A 33 13.35 -6.73 19.64
C ASP A 33 12.47 -5.46 19.74
N GLU A 34 11.45 -5.53 20.58
CA GLU A 34 10.48 -4.47 20.79
C GLU A 34 11.13 -3.13 21.17
N GLN A 35 12.17 -3.14 22.02
CA GLN A 35 12.84 -1.91 22.44
C GLN A 35 13.56 -1.22 21.28
N ILE A 36 14.24 -2.00 20.42
CA ILE A 36 14.87 -1.48 19.21
C ILE A 36 13.81 -0.93 18.25
N MET A 37 12.68 -1.62 18.09
CA MET A 37 11.58 -1.15 17.24
C MET A 37 11.00 0.18 17.74
N VAL A 38 10.68 0.27 19.04
CA VAL A 38 10.20 1.49 19.69
C VAL A 38 11.17 2.65 19.51
N ASN A 39 12.47 2.42 19.75
CA ASN A 39 13.49 3.45 19.57
C ASN A 39 13.60 3.94 18.12
N ALA A 40 13.49 3.04 17.15
CA ALA A 40 13.50 3.40 15.74
C ALA A 40 12.27 4.24 15.35
N ILE A 41 11.08 3.84 15.83
CA ILE A 41 9.83 4.58 15.60
C ILE A 41 9.94 5.98 16.21
N ASN A 42 10.34 6.10 17.48
CA ASN A 42 10.56 7.39 18.16
C ASN A 42 11.62 8.24 17.46
N GLY A 43 12.62 7.64 16.82
CA GLY A 43 13.62 8.36 16.03
C GLY A 43 13.05 9.00 14.76
N MET A 44 11.94 8.48 14.22
CA MET A 44 11.28 9.01 13.02
C MET A 44 10.03 9.83 13.33
N TYR A 45 9.30 9.43 14.37
CA TYR A 45 8.01 9.97 14.83
C TYR A 45 8.20 11.21 15.69
N ASN A 46 7.67 12.35 15.23
CA ASN A 46 7.89 13.65 15.87
C ASN A 46 6.65 14.17 16.64
N GLN A 47 5.53 13.43 16.66
CA GLN A 47 4.28 13.88 17.31
C GLN A 47 4.15 13.40 18.76
N GLY A 48 5.04 12.52 19.20
CA GLY A 48 5.08 11.99 20.57
C GLY A 48 6.05 10.82 20.69
N GLU A 49 5.94 10.09 21.79
CA GLU A 49 6.66 8.83 22.00
C GLU A 49 5.69 7.66 21.89
N VAL A 50 6.19 6.51 21.43
CA VAL A 50 5.47 5.24 21.43
C VAL A 50 5.38 4.74 22.87
N GLU A 51 4.15 4.54 23.35
CA GLU A 51 3.87 3.92 24.64
C GLU A 51 4.02 2.40 24.56
N GLN A 52 3.44 1.80 23.51
CA GLN A 52 3.45 0.36 23.31
C GLN A 52 3.24 -0.04 21.84
N LEU A 53 3.81 -1.18 21.46
CA LEU A 53 3.43 -1.85 20.22
C LEU A 53 2.16 -2.67 20.46
N VAL A 54 1.23 -2.62 19.51
CA VAL A 54 -0.03 -3.37 19.60
C VAL A 54 0.16 -4.80 19.10
N ALA A 55 0.88 -4.95 17.98
CA ALA A 55 1.18 -6.24 17.37
C ALA A 55 2.41 -6.13 16.47
N VAL A 56 2.92 -7.29 16.05
CA VAL A 56 4.00 -7.42 15.08
C VAL A 56 3.56 -8.42 14.01
N ASP A 57 3.03 -7.90 12.90
CA ASP A 57 2.45 -8.71 11.83
C ASP A 57 3.45 -8.85 10.67
N LEU A 58 4.08 -10.03 10.56
CA LEU A 58 4.89 -10.37 9.40
C LEU A 58 3.97 -10.61 8.20
N LEU A 59 4.04 -9.73 7.20
CA LEU A 59 3.23 -9.82 5.97
C LEU A 59 3.82 -10.83 5.00
N ASP A 60 5.15 -10.90 4.95
CA ASP A 60 5.91 -11.94 4.28
C ASP A 60 7.30 -12.08 4.92
N SER A 61 8.25 -12.70 4.23
CA SER A 61 9.62 -12.86 4.76
C SER A 61 10.41 -11.56 4.91
N ARG A 62 9.99 -10.46 4.27
CA ARG A 62 10.73 -9.19 4.12
C ARG A 62 9.96 -7.96 4.56
N HIS A 63 8.67 -8.08 4.89
CA HIS A 63 7.83 -6.97 5.28
C HIS A 63 7.13 -7.24 6.61
N ALA A 64 7.17 -6.28 7.52
CA ALA A 64 6.43 -6.33 8.77
C ALA A 64 5.62 -5.05 8.97
N PHE A 65 4.37 -5.24 9.35
CA PHE A 65 3.45 -4.19 9.76
C PHE A 65 3.36 -4.18 11.29
N VAL A 66 3.63 -3.03 11.90
CA VAL A 66 3.70 -2.90 13.35
C VAL A 66 2.85 -1.71 13.79
N PRO A 67 1.58 -1.95 14.18
CA PRO A 67 0.73 -0.92 14.78
C PRO A 67 1.22 -0.58 16.20
N PHE A 68 1.12 0.68 16.58
CA PHE A 68 1.54 1.19 17.88
C PHE A 68 0.54 2.21 18.44
N VAL A 69 0.61 2.42 19.76
CA VAL A 69 -0.10 3.50 20.45
C VAL A 69 0.92 4.46 21.04
N SER A 70 0.75 5.76 20.81
CA SER A 70 1.59 6.79 21.42
C SER A 70 1.15 7.11 22.84
N GLU A 71 2.01 7.74 23.63
CA GLU A 71 1.69 8.19 25.00
C GLU A 71 0.50 9.16 25.07
N TYR A 72 0.16 9.83 23.96
CA TYR A 72 -1.01 10.70 23.85
C TYR A 72 -2.29 9.93 23.47
N GLY A 73 -2.19 8.62 23.26
CA GLY A 73 -3.27 7.75 22.83
C GLY A 73 -3.58 7.88 21.34
N GLU A 74 -2.61 8.31 20.53
CA GLU A 74 -2.73 8.28 19.06
C GLU A 74 -2.40 6.89 18.54
N HIS A 75 -3.17 6.44 17.56
CA HIS A 75 -3.03 5.12 16.96
C HIS A 75 -2.23 5.24 15.68
N GLY A 76 -0.99 4.72 15.72
CA GLY A 76 -0.05 4.80 14.63
C GLY A 76 0.31 3.46 14.00
N MET A 77 0.96 3.53 12.86
CA MET A 77 1.41 2.41 12.04
C MET A 77 2.88 2.62 11.69
N SER A 78 3.66 1.55 11.77
CA SER A 78 5.04 1.53 11.31
C SER A 78 5.27 0.39 10.33
N PHE A 79 6.09 0.67 9.33
CA PHE A 79 6.31 -0.17 8.15
C PHE A 79 7.78 -0.55 8.11
N TRP A 80 8.05 -1.84 8.09
CA TRP A 80 9.39 -2.39 8.22
C TRP A 80 9.73 -3.26 7.03
N GLU A 81 10.91 -3.04 6.46
CA GLU A 81 11.40 -3.78 5.30
C GLU A 81 12.77 -4.37 5.57
N TRP A 82 12.99 -5.60 5.10
CA TRP A 82 14.30 -6.21 5.10
C TRP A 82 15.08 -5.80 3.85
N GLU A 83 16.04 -4.91 4.04
CA GLU A 83 16.89 -4.36 2.99
C GLU A 83 18.35 -4.40 3.46
N LYS A 84 19.30 -4.69 2.55
CA LYS A 84 20.75 -4.64 2.87
C LYS A 84 21.16 -5.38 4.15
N HIS A 85 20.57 -6.56 4.40
CA HIS A 85 20.85 -7.42 5.57
C HIS A 85 20.35 -6.91 6.92
N GLU A 86 19.43 -5.94 6.95
CA GLU A 86 18.82 -5.46 8.20
C GLU A 86 17.34 -5.10 8.02
N TRP A 87 16.58 -5.17 9.11
CA TRP A 87 15.22 -4.62 9.14
C TRP A 87 15.29 -3.10 9.30
N ARG A 88 14.69 -2.38 8.36
CA ARG A 88 14.68 -0.93 8.33
C ARG A 88 13.25 -0.43 8.46
N LEU A 89 13.06 0.54 9.34
CA LEU A 89 11.82 1.31 9.41
C LEU A 89 11.75 2.24 8.19
N THR A 90 10.78 2.00 7.30
CA THR A 90 10.63 2.76 6.04
C THR A 90 9.57 3.85 6.13
N ARG A 91 8.58 3.72 7.01
CA ARG A 91 7.52 4.72 7.17
C ARG A 91 6.91 4.65 8.58
N VAL A 92 6.50 5.81 9.07
CA VAL A 92 5.61 5.96 10.23
C VAL A 92 4.42 6.84 9.84
N ASP A 93 3.23 6.43 10.24
CA ASP A 93 1.99 7.17 10.03
C ASP A 93 1.10 7.12 11.27
N ASP A 94 0.43 8.22 11.61
CA ASP A 94 -0.57 8.28 12.69
C ASP A 94 -1.90 8.89 12.25
N ASN A 95 -2.11 9.00 10.93
CA ASN A 95 -3.28 9.70 10.40
C ASN A 95 -4.63 8.96 10.56
N GLY A 96 -4.62 7.72 11.07
CA GLY A 96 -5.80 6.87 11.24
C GLY A 96 -6.47 6.44 9.93
N MET A 97 -5.90 6.77 8.76
CA MET A 97 -6.42 6.43 7.45
C MET A 97 -5.83 5.08 6.98
N PRO A 98 -6.64 4.25 6.31
CA PRO A 98 -6.13 3.07 5.63
C PRO A 98 -5.17 3.41 4.49
N HIS A 99 -4.20 2.51 4.28
CA HIS A 99 -3.24 2.57 3.19
C HIS A 99 -3.22 1.28 2.39
N ILE A 100 -2.71 1.35 1.16
CA ILE A 100 -2.25 0.18 0.42
C ILE A 100 -0.74 0.17 0.49
N TRP A 101 -0.16 -0.89 1.02
CA TRP A 101 1.27 -1.15 0.92
C TRP A 101 1.54 -2.13 -0.21
N LYS A 102 2.40 -1.74 -1.15
CA LYS A 102 2.90 -2.62 -2.21
C LYS A 102 4.17 -3.31 -1.72
N LEU A 103 4.08 -4.61 -1.50
CA LEU A 103 5.22 -5.45 -1.15
C LEU A 103 6.05 -5.84 -2.40
N ASP A 104 5.45 -5.71 -3.59
CA ASP A 104 6.13 -5.76 -4.89
C ASP A 104 5.39 -4.83 -5.87
N ASP A 105 6.08 -3.82 -6.37
CA ASP A 105 5.53 -2.85 -7.33
C ASP A 105 5.05 -3.48 -8.65
N LYS A 106 5.59 -4.64 -9.02
CA LYS A 106 5.31 -5.30 -10.30
C LYS A 106 4.13 -6.25 -10.22
N ASP A 107 3.76 -6.71 -9.03
CA ASP A 107 2.70 -7.70 -8.83
C ASP A 107 1.53 -7.09 -8.02
N PRO A 108 0.37 -6.81 -8.65
CA PRO A 108 -0.78 -6.27 -7.92
C PRO A 108 -1.33 -7.22 -6.83
N ARG A 109 -0.97 -8.51 -6.86
CA ARG A 109 -1.33 -9.49 -5.81
C ARG A 109 -0.49 -9.32 -4.56
N LYS A 110 0.66 -8.64 -4.66
CA LYS A 110 1.55 -8.31 -3.54
C LYS A 110 1.19 -6.97 -2.91
N ARG A 111 -0.09 -6.63 -2.90
CA ARG A 111 -0.63 -5.45 -2.23
C ARG A 111 -1.35 -5.87 -0.96
N VAL A 112 -1.30 -5.01 0.05
CA VAL A 112 -1.96 -5.25 1.33
C VAL A 112 -2.64 -3.97 1.77
N PHE A 113 -3.92 -4.05 2.10
CA PHE A 113 -4.60 -2.98 2.82
C PHE A 113 -4.15 -3.01 4.27
N VAL A 114 -3.63 -1.90 4.79
CA VAL A 114 -3.26 -1.76 6.19
C VAL A 114 -4.05 -0.64 6.85
N TYR A 115 -4.44 -0.83 8.10
CA TYR A 115 -5.16 0.17 8.87
C TYR A 115 -4.88 0.00 10.36
N HIS A 116 -4.98 1.11 11.09
CA HIS A 116 -5.03 1.15 12.55
C HIS A 116 -5.94 2.32 12.95
N ILE A 117 -7.20 2.03 13.26
CA ILE A 117 -8.25 3.01 13.51
C ILE A 117 -8.27 3.36 14.99
N ASN A 118 -8.36 4.65 15.32
CA ASN A 118 -8.48 5.07 16.71
C ASN A 118 -9.88 4.68 17.26
N PRO A 119 -9.99 3.89 18.34
CA PRO A 119 -11.29 3.51 18.92
C PRO A 119 -12.15 4.72 19.32
N ARG A 120 -11.53 5.88 19.58
CA ARG A 120 -12.24 7.14 19.87
C ARG A 120 -13.09 7.63 18.70
N ASP A 121 -12.77 7.23 17.48
CA ASP A 121 -13.54 7.57 16.27
C ASP A 121 -14.88 6.84 16.21
N LYS A 122 -15.07 5.77 17.00
CA LYS A 122 -16.29 4.94 17.03
C LYS A 122 -16.67 4.40 15.65
N MET A 123 -15.67 4.06 14.84
CA MET A 123 -15.88 3.39 13.56
C MET A 123 -16.19 1.92 13.82
N GLU A 124 -17.31 1.43 13.28
CA GLU A 124 -17.73 0.03 13.40
C GLU A 124 -17.26 -0.81 12.22
N ARG A 125 -17.18 -0.17 11.05
CA ARG A 125 -16.86 -0.83 9.80
C ARG A 125 -16.13 0.15 8.89
N LEU A 126 -15.18 -0.36 8.13
CA LEU A 126 -14.63 0.33 6.97
C LEU A 126 -14.88 -0.56 5.76
N THR A 127 -15.26 0.03 4.64
CA THR A 127 -15.47 -0.70 3.40
C THR A 127 -14.50 -0.18 2.36
N PHE A 128 -13.60 -1.04 1.90
CA PHE A 128 -12.75 -0.74 0.75
C PHE A 128 -13.53 -0.96 -0.54
N TYR A 129 -13.18 -0.19 -1.57
CA TYR A 129 -13.74 -0.31 -2.90
C TYR A 129 -12.65 -0.34 -3.96
N LEU A 130 -12.85 -1.16 -4.99
CA LEU A 130 -12.18 -1.03 -6.28
C LEU A 130 -13.19 -0.46 -7.28
N LEU A 131 -12.85 0.69 -7.84
CA LEU A 131 -13.71 1.44 -8.74
C LEU A 131 -13.06 1.61 -10.11
N ARG A 132 -13.87 1.53 -11.16
CA ARG A 132 -13.54 2.06 -12.49
C ARG A 132 -14.75 2.81 -12.99
N ASP A 133 -14.60 4.09 -13.31
CA ASP A 133 -15.74 4.85 -13.83
C ASP A 133 -16.16 4.38 -15.21
N ARG A 134 -17.46 4.49 -15.50
CA ARG A 134 -17.98 4.25 -16.84
C ARG A 134 -17.43 5.33 -17.78
N ASN A 135 -17.11 4.94 -19.01
CA ASN A 135 -16.66 5.89 -20.00
C ASN A 135 -17.18 5.54 -21.40
N ALA A 136 -17.25 6.52 -22.28
CA ALA A 136 -17.61 6.30 -23.67
C ALA A 136 -16.72 7.17 -24.55
N TYR A 137 -16.08 6.54 -25.53
CA TYR A 137 -15.18 7.21 -26.46
C TYR A 137 -15.62 6.91 -27.89
N GLY A 138 -15.66 7.94 -28.71
CA GLY A 138 -15.98 7.81 -30.13
C GLY A 138 -14.81 8.31 -30.98
N HIS A 139 -14.44 7.55 -32.00
CA HIS A 139 -13.51 8.02 -33.03
C HIS A 139 -14.07 7.67 -34.42
N TYR A 140 -14.39 8.71 -35.20
CA TYR A 140 -15.16 8.59 -36.44
C TYR A 140 -16.48 7.82 -36.27
N ASN A 141 -16.53 6.57 -36.73
CA ASN A 141 -17.71 5.70 -36.73
C ASN A 141 -17.66 4.60 -35.66
N ASP A 142 -16.56 4.50 -34.89
CA ASP A 142 -16.39 3.49 -33.86
C ASP A 142 -16.70 4.10 -32.48
N PHE A 143 -17.68 3.51 -31.80
CA PHE A 143 -18.07 3.87 -30.45
C PHE A 143 -17.64 2.76 -29.49
N PHE A 144 -16.84 3.11 -28.50
CA PHE A 144 -16.36 2.22 -27.46
C PHE A 144 -16.98 2.61 -26.13
N TYR A 145 -17.63 1.64 -25.49
CA TYR A 145 -18.16 1.79 -24.14
C TYR A 145 -17.27 1.04 -23.15
N VAL A 146 -16.87 1.72 -22.08
CA VAL A 146 -16.15 1.17 -20.95
C VAL A 146 -17.13 1.05 -19.79
N PRO A 147 -17.48 -0.17 -19.34
CA PRO A 147 -18.41 -0.36 -18.24
C PRO A 147 -17.76 0.01 -16.90
N ARG A 148 -18.61 0.45 -15.96
CA ARG A 148 -18.21 0.66 -14.57
C ARG A 148 -17.77 -0.65 -13.94
N ILE A 149 -16.80 -0.56 -13.05
CA ILE A 149 -16.52 -1.60 -12.06
C ILE A 149 -16.70 -1.01 -10.68
N GLN A 150 -17.35 -1.75 -9.79
CA GLN A 150 -17.50 -1.45 -8.38
C GLN A 150 -17.48 -2.76 -7.61
N MET A 151 -16.39 -3.03 -6.91
CA MET A 151 -16.26 -4.16 -6.00
C MET A 151 -16.03 -3.65 -4.59
N GLU A 152 -16.60 -4.32 -3.60
CA GLU A 152 -16.53 -3.93 -2.19
C GLU A 152 -15.84 -5.01 -1.35
N LEU A 153 -15.14 -4.56 -0.31
CA LEU A 153 -14.53 -5.40 0.70
C LEU A 153 -14.83 -4.78 2.07
N PRO A 154 -15.91 -5.20 2.74
CA PRO A 154 -16.27 -4.72 4.07
C PRO A 154 -15.37 -5.34 5.14
N VAL A 155 -14.97 -4.53 6.11
CA VAL A 155 -14.12 -4.92 7.25
C VAL A 155 -14.80 -4.44 8.53
N VAL A 156 -15.17 -5.38 9.39
CA VAL A 156 -15.82 -5.08 10.68
C VAL A 156 -14.76 -4.89 11.75
N LEU A 157 -14.77 -3.73 12.39
CA LEU A 157 -13.87 -3.32 13.46
C LEU A 157 -14.48 -3.69 14.80
N ASN A 158 -14.41 -4.98 15.16
CA ASN A 158 -14.86 -5.45 16.47
C ASN A 158 -13.77 -5.16 17.54
N GLU A 159 -13.26 -6.19 18.20
CA GLU A 159 -12.22 -6.07 19.23
C GLU A 159 -10.84 -5.69 18.65
N GLN A 160 -10.64 -5.88 17.34
CA GLN A 160 -9.42 -5.49 16.63
C GLN A 160 -9.70 -4.29 15.72
N ASN A 161 -9.05 -3.18 16.05
CA ASN A 161 -9.11 -1.90 15.35
C ASN A 161 -7.91 -1.71 14.39
N TYR A 162 -7.10 -2.72 14.17
CA TYR A 162 -5.98 -2.73 13.24
C TYR A 162 -6.01 -3.97 12.38
N GLY A 163 -5.33 -3.93 11.24
CA GLY A 163 -5.14 -5.13 10.43
C GLY A 163 -4.38 -4.90 9.15
N ALA A 164 -3.94 -6.02 8.59
CA ALA A 164 -3.30 -6.12 7.29
C ALA A 164 -4.05 -7.16 6.46
N ILE A 165 -4.77 -6.71 5.43
CA ILE A 165 -5.65 -7.55 4.60
C ILE A 165 -5.02 -7.67 3.21
N PRO A 166 -4.69 -8.90 2.75
CA PRO A 166 -4.22 -9.10 1.39
C PRO A 166 -5.19 -8.53 0.37
N PHE A 167 -4.67 -7.90 -0.67
CA PHE A 167 -5.48 -7.39 -1.76
C PHE A 167 -6.25 -8.55 -2.41
N PRO A 168 -7.58 -8.45 -2.59
CA PRO A 168 -8.36 -9.56 -3.12
C PRO A 168 -7.82 -10.04 -4.47
N GLU A 169 -7.69 -11.36 -4.63
CA GLU A 169 -7.15 -11.95 -5.85
C GLU A 169 -7.95 -11.54 -7.10
N GLU A 170 -9.27 -11.45 -6.97
CA GLU A 170 -10.17 -10.99 -8.05
C GLU A 170 -9.89 -9.54 -8.46
N TRP A 171 -9.59 -8.67 -7.50
CA TRP A 171 -9.23 -7.28 -7.74
C TRP A 171 -7.88 -7.21 -8.46
N ALA A 172 -6.90 -7.99 -8.01
CA ALA A 172 -5.57 -8.05 -8.61
C ALA A 172 -5.62 -8.57 -10.06
N GLN A 173 -6.38 -9.65 -10.32
CA GLN A 173 -6.56 -10.19 -11.67
C GLN A 173 -7.22 -9.19 -12.61
N LEU A 174 -8.24 -8.47 -12.11
CA LEU A 174 -8.93 -7.46 -12.89
C LEU A 174 -8.03 -6.28 -13.23
N MET A 175 -7.25 -5.79 -12.26
CA MET A 175 -6.24 -4.74 -12.50
C MET A 175 -5.15 -5.21 -13.47
N GLU A 176 -4.69 -6.46 -13.36
CA GLU A 176 -3.72 -7.05 -14.29
C GLU A 176 -4.27 -7.13 -15.72
N ALA A 177 -5.54 -7.54 -15.88
CA ALA A 177 -6.22 -7.59 -17.17
C ALA A 177 -6.38 -6.19 -17.79
N ASP A 178 -6.80 -5.20 -17.01
CA ASP A 178 -6.96 -3.80 -17.44
C ASP A 178 -5.62 -3.18 -17.87
N GLN A 179 -4.54 -3.46 -17.13
CA GLN A 179 -3.19 -3.04 -17.51
C GLN A 179 -2.70 -3.70 -18.81
N LYS A 180 -2.92 -5.01 -19.00
CA LYS A 180 -2.53 -5.72 -20.23
C LYS A 180 -3.27 -5.16 -21.45
N GLN A 181 -4.57 -4.89 -21.32
CA GLN A 181 -5.37 -4.29 -22.37
C GLN A 181 -4.88 -2.90 -22.74
N SER A 182 -4.47 -2.10 -21.74
CA SER A 182 -3.93 -0.75 -21.95
C SER A 182 -2.54 -0.76 -22.61
N ARG A 183 -1.70 -1.77 -22.34
CA ARG A 183 -0.35 -1.90 -22.93
C ARG A 183 -0.36 -2.38 -24.38
N ALA A 184 -1.34 -3.17 -24.79
CA ALA A 184 -1.44 -3.70 -26.15
C ALA A 184 -1.62 -2.63 -27.24
N VAL A 185 -1.90 -1.37 -26.86
CA VAL A 185 -2.11 -0.23 -27.75
C VAL A 185 -0.82 0.61 -27.97
N ASN A 186 0.28 0.27 -27.28
CA ASN A 186 1.57 0.99 -27.35
C ASN A 186 2.55 0.41 -28.39
N ASP A 187 2.17 0.42 -29.66
CA ASP A 187 3.15 0.37 -30.76
C ASP A 187 3.81 1.75 -30.95
N LEU A 188 4.96 1.80 -31.64
CA LEU A 188 5.81 2.99 -31.82
C LEU A 188 5.08 4.21 -32.46
N ILE A 189 3.95 3.95 -33.13
CA ILE A 189 3.03 4.97 -33.68
C ILE A 189 1.93 5.36 -32.68
N GLY A 190 1.49 4.43 -31.82
CA GLY A 190 0.52 4.68 -30.75
C GLY A 190 1.07 5.55 -29.61
N SER A 191 2.39 5.55 -29.35
CA SER A 191 2.99 6.41 -28.32
C SER A 191 2.97 7.91 -28.64
N MET A 192 2.92 8.29 -29.93
CA MET A 192 2.84 9.71 -30.34
C MET A 192 1.41 10.27 -30.28
N PHE A 193 0.39 9.41 -30.29
CA PHE A 193 -1.02 9.81 -30.32
C PHE A 193 -1.85 9.27 -29.14
N SER A 194 -1.23 8.53 -28.20
CA SER A 194 -1.91 8.01 -27.02
C SER A 194 -2.01 9.09 -25.94
N THR A 195 -3.07 9.89 -26.03
CA THR A 195 -3.64 10.48 -24.82
C THR A 195 -4.20 9.35 -23.95
N GLN A 196 -3.34 8.78 -23.10
CA GLN A 196 -3.69 8.15 -21.83
C GLN A 196 -4.89 7.18 -21.84
N GLN A 197 -4.69 5.95 -22.30
CA GLN A 197 -5.32 4.81 -21.61
C GLN A 197 -4.53 4.54 -20.34
N ARG A 198 -4.62 5.47 -19.37
CA ARG A 198 -4.24 5.15 -17.99
C ARG A 198 -5.31 4.21 -17.49
N SER A 199 -4.90 3.09 -16.89
CA SER A 199 -5.81 2.25 -16.11
C SER A 199 -6.64 3.17 -15.21
N MET A 200 -7.96 3.17 -15.42
CA MET A 200 -8.91 4.04 -14.70
C MET A 200 -9.39 3.39 -13.40
N MET A 201 -8.78 2.26 -13.02
CA MET A 201 -9.06 1.60 -11.77
C MET A 201 -8.37 2.32 -10.62
N TYR A 202 -9.14 2.66 -9.61
CA TYR A 202 -8.63 3.24 -8.37
C TYR A 202 -9.31 2.60 -7.18
N THR A 203 -8.63 2.66 -6.04
CA THR A 203 -9.16 2.21 -4.77
C THR A 203 -9.63 3.40 -3.95
N GLY A 204 -10.62 3.16 -3.11
CA GLY A 204 -11.11 4.12 -2.15
C GLY A 204 -11.75 3.40 -0.97
N TRP A 205 -12.15 4.14 0.05
CA TRP A 205 -12.83 3.53 1.20
C TRP A 205 -13.92 4.43 1.77
N ILE A 206 -14.90 3.82 2.44
CA ILE A 206 -15.95 4.54 3.18
C ILE A 206 -15.95 4.07 4.63
N PRO A 207 -15.80 4.97 5.61
CA PRO A 207 -16.02 4.65 7.02
C PRO A 207 -17.51 4.57 7.35
N ASP A 208 -17.86 3.64 8.24
CA ASP A 208 -19.16 3.56 8.89
C ASP A 208 -18.98 3.72 10.41
N TYR A 209 -19.69 4.69 10.98
CA TYR A 209 -19.51 5.14 12.35
C TYR A 209 -20.77 4.90 13.18
N TRP A 210 -20.57 4.55 14.45
CA TRP A 210 -21.67 4.42 15.41
C TRP A 210 -22.44 5.73 15.54
N GLY A 211 -23.70 5.73 15.07
CA GLY A 211 -24.60 6.88 15.11
C GLY A 211 -24.37 7.94 14.03
N GLY A 212 -23.66 7.61 12.93
CA GLY A 212 -23.64 8.42 11.70
C GLY A 212 -22.82 9.72 11.77
N LYS A 213 -21.86 9.84 12.69
CA LYS A 213 -20.99 11.02 12.79
C LYS A 213 -19.69 10.80 12.03
N THR A 214 -19.28 11.75 11.19
CA THR A 214 -17.98 11.72 10.51
C THR A 214 -16.86 12.20 11.43
N SER A 215 -15.76 11.43 11.53
CA SER A 215 -14.52 11.92 12.15
C SER A 215 -13.76 12.85 11.19
N SER A 216 -13.14 13.88 11.74
CA SER A 216 -12.22 14.78 11.04
C SER A 216 -10.79 14.45 11.45
N GLY A 217 -10.16 13.51 10.77
CA GLY A 217 -8.76 13.15 11.04
C GLY A 217 -7.81 14.28 10.64
N ARG A 218 -7.14 14.90 11.62
CA ARG A 218 -5.83 15.54 11.41
C ARG A 218 -4.79 14.48 11.71
N GLY A 219 -3.93 14.18 10.75
CA GLY A 219 -2.94 13.14 10.85
C GLY A 219 -1.58 13.57 10.33
N TYR A 220 -0.52 12.97 10.86
CA TYR A 220 0.85 13.17 10.47
C TYR A 220 1.40 11.91 9.78
N SER A 221 1.81 12.10 8.53
CA SER A 221 2.50 11.07 7.75
C SER A 221 3.94 11.55 7.49
N LYS A 222 4.93 10.71 7.80
CA LYS A 222 6.32 10.94 7.39
C LYS A 222 6.85 9.70 6.69
N SER A 223 7.10 9.82 5.39
CA SER A 223 7.61 8.72 4.58
C SER A 223 9.14 8.72 4.49
N GLY A 224 9.70 7.51 4.42
CA GLY A 224 10.98 7.21 3.79
C GLY A 224 10.87 6.27 2.58
N GLY A 225 9.68 5.68 2.32
CA GLY A 225 9.42 4.75 1.21
C GLY A 225 8.30 5.19 0.26
N GLU A 226 8.42 4.83 -1.02
CA GLU A 226 7.49 5.19 -2.11
C GLU A 226 6.31 4.20 -2.28
N ASP A 227 6.34 3.08 -1.55
CA ASP A 227 5.50 1.90 -1.84
C ASP A 227 4.19 1.86 -1.03
N VAL A 228 3.92 2.91 -0.24
CA VAL A 228 2.69 3.05 0.55
C VAL A 228 1.81 4.12 -0.09
N GLU A 229 0.66 3.71 -0.62
CA GLU A 229 -0.34 4.56 -1.25
C GLU A 229 -1.47 4.93 -0.27
N PHE A 230 -1.87 6.20 -0.28
CA PHE A 230 -3.05 6.65 0.44
C PHE A 230 -4.32 6.12 -0.24
N VAL A 231 -5.25 5.57 0.53
CA VAL A 231 -6.57 5.20 0.02
C VAL A 231 -7.52 6.38 0.28
N PRO A 232 -8.02 7.07 -0.75
CA PRO A 232 -8.90 8.22 -0.55
C PRO A 232 -10.25 7.80 0.05
N ILE A 233 -10.78 8.64 0.94
CA ILE A 233 -12.16 8.52 1.40
C ILE A 233 -13.09 8.81 0.22
N LEU A 234 -14.05 7.93 0.00
CA LEU A 234 -15.09 8.07 -1.01
C LEU A 234 -16.35 8.69 -0.41
N ASN A 235 -17.11 9.37 -1.26
CA ASN A 235 -18.47 9.76 -0.99
C ASN A 235 -19.43 8.70 -1.56
N GLU A 236 -20.50 8.36 -0.86
CA GLU A 236 -21.55 7.46 -1.38
C GLU A 236 -22.10 7.90 -2.74
N ALA A 237 -22.12 9.20 -3.04
CA ALA A 237 -22.54 9.74 -4.34
C ALA A 237 -21.62 9.30 -5.49
N GLN A 238 -20.39 8.85 -5.19
CA GLN A 238 -19.47 8.28 -6.19
C GLN A 238 -19.77 6.80 -6.46
N LEU A 239 -20.60 6.13 -5.65
CA LEU A 239 -21.01 4.74 -5.85
C LEU A 239 -22.23 4.64 -6.77
N GLU A 240 -22.26 3.62 -7.62
CA GLU A 240 -23.49 3.24 -8.30
C GLU A 240 -24.42 2.57 -7.29
N ARG A 241 -25.63 3.11 -7.16
CA ARG A 241 -26.71 2.51 -6.39
C ARG A 241 -27.41 1.47 -7.27
N THR A 242 -27.47 0.24 -6.80
CA THR A 242 -28.42 -0.72 -7.36
C THR A 242 -29.82 -0.17 -7.10
N GLN A 243 -30.58 0.15 -8.15
CA GLN A 243 -32.00 0.40 -7.98
C GLN A 243 -32.62 -0.92 -7.53
N GLU A 244 -32.94 -1.03 -6.24
CA GLU A 244 -33.86 -2.06 -5.77
C GLU A 244 -35.16 -1.84 -6.52
N GLN A 245 -35.48 -2.72 -7.48
CA GLN A 245 -36.79 -2.71 -8.10
C GLN A 245 -37.79 -3.00 -6.98
N PRO A 246 -38.80 -2.15 -6.76
CA PRO A 246 -39.85 -2.49 -5.82
C PRO A 246 -40.50 -3.79 -6.29
N GLU A 247 -40.49 -4.81 -5.44
CA GLU A 247 -41.27 -6.03 -5.65
C GLU A 247 -42.70 -5.60 -5.98
N LYS A 248 -43.19 -6.03 -7.16
CA LYS A 248 -44.56 -5.82 -7.60
C LYS A 248 -45.47 -6.89 -7.05
#